data_AF-A0A542VUC1-F1
#
_entry.id   AF-A0A542VUC1-F1
#
_cell.length_a   1.000
_cell.length_b   1.000
_cell.length_c   1.000
_cell.angle_alpha   90.00
_cell.angle_beta   90.00
_cell.angle_gamma   90.00
#
_symmetry.space_group_name_H-M   'P 1'
#
loop_
_entity.id
_entity.type
_entity.pdbx_description
1 polymer ?
#
loop_
_entity_poly.entity_id
_entity_poly.type
_entity_poly.pdbx_seq_one_letter_code
_entity_poly.pdbx_strand_id
1 'polypeptide(L)'
;MTFIDKRLQKIDELSHWVRWQRLLRGWSAKQLANEAVKSAQKMGHELQLRQQAVSFLESGRIKSIPVWIEYVEQAFKDHPLPQSLSSEVQDSPLKLPRYADQIQKQQDCTGKIRLPDSSRLKKLFLGLMAPVETSIPLEERRNLAEILSQKFARGLEQISLFE
;
A
#
# COMPACT_ATOMS: atom_id res chain seq x y z
N MET A 1 -15.84 13.33 0.45
CA MET A 1 -15.04 12.41 1.27
C MET A 1 -13.74 13.11 1.62
N THR A 2 -13.61 13.54 2.87
CA THR A 2 -12.52 14.44 3.30
C THR A 2 -11.24 13.64 3.59
N PHE A 3 -10.09 14.31 3.61
CA PHE A 3 -8.79 13.67 3.92
C PHE A 3 -8.78 12.96 5.28
N ILE A 4 -9.57 13.44 6.24
CA ILE A 4 -9.72 12.87 7.58
C ILE A 4 -10.39 11.48 7.50
N ASP A 5 -11.40 11.32 6.65
CA ASP A 5 -12.12 10.04 6.47
C ASP A 5 -11.19 8.95 5.94
N LYS A 6 -10.34 9.28 4.96
CA LYS A 6 -9.36 8.33 4.40
C LYS A 6 -8.32 7.88 5.43
N ARG A 7 -7.89 8.79 6.32
CA ARG A 7 -6.91 8.46 7.36
C ARG A 7 -7.49 7.54 8.41
N LEU A 8 -8.74 7.78 8.82
CA LEU A 8 -9.44 6.93 9.78
C LEU A 8 -9.69 5.53 9.21
N GLN A 9 -10.12 5.44 7.95
CA GLN A 9 -10.28 4.16 7.24
C GLN A 9 -8.98 3.33 7.24
N LYS A 10 -7.83 3.97 6.97
CA LYS A 10 -6.54 3.29 6.98
C LYS A 10 -6.15 2.74 8.36
N ILE A 11 -6.52 3.45 9.43
CA ILE A 11 -6.29 3.00 10.81
C ILE A 11 -7.19 1.81 11.14
N ASP A 12 -8.45 1.83 10.70
CA ASP A 12 -9.38 0.73 10.89
C ASP A 12 -8.91 -0.53 10.14
N GLU A 13 -8.52 -0.39 8.87
CA GLU A 13 -7.93 -1.46 8.07
C GLU A 13 -6.71 -2.09 8.76
N LEU A 14 -5.79 -1.25 9.26
CA LEU A 14 -4.63 -1.71 10.01
C LEU A 14 -5.03 -2.46 11.29
N SER A 15 -5.99 -1.94 12.03
CA SER A 15 -6.45 -2.52 13.29
C SER A 15 -7.06 -3.90 13.07
N HIS A 16 -7.88 -4.05 12.03
CA HIS A 16 -8.44 -5.32 11.60
C HIS A 16 -7.35 -6.29 11.14
N TRP A 17 -6.39 -5.81 10.33
CA TRP A 17 -5.30 -6.62 9.83
C TRP A 17 -4.42 -7.17 10.97
N VAL A 18 -3.99 -6.33 11.92
CA VAL A 18 -3.18 -6.77 13.07
C VAL A 18 -3.92 -7.82 13.90
N ARG A 19 -5.21 -7.58 14.18
CA ARG A 19 -6.05 -8.52 14.91
C ARG A 19 -6.15 -9.86 14.18
N TRP A 20 -6.36 -9.84 12.86
CA TRP A 20 -6.48 -11.05 12.05
C TRP A 20 -5.18 -11.85 12.03
N GLN A 21 -4.04 -11.20 11.77
CA GLN A 21 -2.71 -11.82 11.77
C GLN A 21 -2.39 -12.49 13.12
N ARG A 22 -2.78 -11.84 14.21
CA ARG A 22 -2.62 -12.37 15.57
C ARG A 22 -3.48 -13.61 15.80
N LEU A 23 -4.75 -13.57 15.39
CA LEU A 23 -5.69 -14.69 15.55
C LEU A 23 -5.26 -15.91 14.75
N LEU A 24 -4.79 -15.73 13.51
CA LEU A 24 -4.28 -16.84 12.68
C LEU A 24 -3.11 -17.58 13.31
N ARG A 25 -2.31 -16.91 14.15
CA ARG A 25 -1.19 -17.50 14.88
C ARG A 25 -1.56 -18.03 16.26
N GLY A 26 -2.82 -17.89 16.68
CA GLY A 26 -3.26 -18.23 18.03
C GLY A 26 -2.63 -17.36 19.13
N TRP A 27 -2.15 -16.16 18.78
CA TRP A 27 -1.42 -15.32 19.72
C TRP A 27 -2.37 -14.49 20.60
N SER A 28 -2.01 -14.33 21.88
CA SER A 28 -2.63 -13.30 22.73
C SER A 28 -2.05 -11.91 22.41
N ALA A 29 -2.78 -10.84 22.76
CA ALA A 29 -2.26 -9.47 22.61
C ALA A 29 -0.95 -9.24 23.39
N LYS A 30 -0.78 -9.93 24.53
CA LYS A 30 0.47 -9.94 25.31
C LYS A 30 1.60 -10.63 24.55
N GLN A 31 1.30 -11.76 23.91
CA GLN A 31 2.28 -12.50 23.12
C GLN A 31 2.72 -11.69 21.90
N LEU A 32 1.79 -11.05 21.18
CA LEU A 32 2.13 -10.15 20.09
C LEU A 32 3.06 -9.01 20.54
N ALA A 33 2.76 -8.39 21.69
CA ALA A 33 3.60 -7.34 22.25
C ALA A 33 5.03 -7.86 22.53
N ASN A 34 5.14 -9.04 23.14
CA ASN A 34 6.45 -9.65 23.43
C ASN A 34 7.23 -10.01 22.16
N GLU A 35 6.57 -10.56 21.13
CA GLU A 35 7.23 -10.89 19.87
C GLU A 35 7.70 -9.63 19.13
N ALA A 36 6.92 -8.55 19.15
CA ALA A 36 7.36 -7.27 18.59
C ALA A 36 8.56 -6.68 19.35
N VAL A 37 8.62 -6.81 20.68
CA VAL A 37 9.80 -6.42 21.47
C VAL A 37 11.02 -7.24 21.08
N LYS A 38 10.87 -8.56 20.93
CA LYS A 38 11.96 -9.43 20.46
C LYS A 38 12.44 -9.03 19.06
N SER A 39 11.53 -8.75 18.13
CA SER A 39 11.89 -8.30 16.78
C SER A 39 12.58 -6.93 16.80
N ALA A 40 12.16 -6.00 17.64
CA ALA A 40 12.86 -4.72 17.83
C ALA A 40 14.28 -4.91 18.37
N GLN A 41 14.45 -5.78 19.36
CA GLN A 41 15.76 -6.12 19.93
C GLN A 41 16.71 -6.74 18.90
N LYS A 42 16.20 -7.65 18.04
CA LYS A 42 16.99 -8.21 16.92
C LYS A 42 17.49 -7.12 15.95
N MET A 43 16.72 -6.05 15.80
CA MET A 43 17.08 -4.90 14.96
C MET A 43 17.94 -3.86 15.68
N GLY A 44 18.33 -4.09 16.94
CA GLY A 44 19.13 -3.14 17.73
C GLY A 44 18.33 -1.97 18.32
N HIS A 45 17.00 -2.06 18.36
CA HIS A 45 16.13 -1.04 18.93
C HIS A 45 15.54 -1.48 20.27
N GLU A 46 15.54 -0.58 21.26
CA GLU A 46 14.82 -0.81 22.51
C GLU A 46 13.35 -0.40 22.33
N LEU A 47 12.45 -1.38 22.38
CA LEU A 47 11.02 -1.16 22.35
C LEU A 47 10.40 -1.65 23.65
N GLN A 48 9.59 -0.81 24.28
CA GLN A 48 8.75 -1.20 25.42
C GLN A 48 7.28 -1.21 25.01
N LEU A 49 6.84 -2.31 24.39
CA LEU A 49 5.45 -2.48 23.97
C LEU A 49 4.66 -3.27 25.01
N ARG A 50 3.54 -2.71 25.48
CA ARG A 50 2.63 -3.36 26.44
C ARG A 50 1.40 -3.92 25.73
N GLN A 51 0.82 -4.98 26.29
CA GLN A 51 -0.46 -5.55 25.85
C GLN A 51 -1.55 -4.49 25.64
N GLN A 52 -1.66 -3.52 26.56
CA GLN A 52 -2.68 -2.46 26.49
C GLN A 52 -2.59 -1.63 25.20
N ALA A 53 -1.39 -1.36 24.70
CA ALA A 53 -1.19 -0.59 23.47
C ALA A 53 -1.70 -1.36 22.24
N VAL A 54 -1.45 -2.68 22.20
CA VAL A 54 -1.98 -3.58 21.17
C VAL A 54 -3.51 -3.62 21.25
N SER A 55 -4.08 -3.75 22.44
CA SER A 55 -5.55 -3.73 22.62
C SER A 55 -6.18 -2.39 22.19
N PHE A 56 -5.51 -1.26 22.44
CA PHE A 56 -6.00 0.05 21.99
C PHE A 56 -5.98 0.21 20.48
N LEU A 57 -4.97 -0.32 19.81
CA LEU A 57 -4.96 -0.42 18.35
C LEU A 57 -6.14 -1.27 17.86
N GLU A 58 -6.25 -2.51 18.32
CA GLU A 58 -7.28 -3.45 17.82
C GLU A 58 -8.72 -3.00 18.10
N SER A 59 -8.92 -2.11 19.07
CA SER A 59 -10.23 -1.52 19.40
C SER A 59 -10.52 -0.19 18.69
N GLY A 60 -9.63 0.26 17.79
CA GLY A 60 -9.82 1.52 17.04
C GLY A 60 -9.70 2.78 17.91
N ARG A 61 -9.11 2.68 19.11
CA ARG A 61 -8.99 3.83 20.04
C ARG A 61 -7.79 4.73 19.76
N ILE A 62 -7.02 4.42 18.72
CA ILE A 62 -5.84 5.19 18.31
C ILE A 62 -6.21 6.24 17.26
N LYS A 63 -5.57 7.42 17.35
CA LYS A 63 -5.82 8.54 16.43
C LYS A 63 -4.81 8.62 15.28
N SER A 64 -3.72 7.85 15.38
CA SER A 64 -2.62 7.82 14.44
C SER A 64 -1.93 6.46 14.49
N ILE A 65 -1.26 6.12 13.40
CA ILE A 65 -0.53 4.86 13.25
C ILE A 65 0.71 4.89 14.16
N PRO A 66 0.85 3.94 15.09
CA PRO A 66 2.00 3.91 15.98
C PRO A 66 3.28 3.46 15.28
N VAL A 67 4.42 4.03 15.67
CA VAL A 67 5.75 3.66 15.12
C VAL A 67 6.07 2.19 15.37
N TRP A 68 5.60 1.62 16.48
CA TRP A 68 5.89 0.22 16.84
C TRP A 68 5.23 -0.82 15.92
N ILE A 69 4.37 -0.40 14.99
CA ILE A 69 3.75 -1.29 14.00
C ILE A 69 4.80 -1.96 13.11
N GLU A 70 5.89 -1.28 12.79
CA GLU A 70 6.98 -1.84 11.97
C GLU A 70 7.57 -3.11 12.61
N TYR A 71 7.75 -3.10 13.94
CA TYR A 71 8.24 -4.26 14.69
C TYR A 71 7.20 -5.38 14.80
N VAL A 72 5.91 -5.03 14.77
CA VAL A 72 4.81 -6.01 14.68
C VAL A 72 4.80 -6.69 13.32
N GLU A 73 4.96 -5.95 12.23
CA GLU A 73 5.12 -6.53 10.89
C GLU A 73 6.33 -7.45 10.81
N GLN A 74 7.45 -7.04 11.42
CA GLN A 74 8.64 -7.88 11.48
C GLN A 74 8.40 -9.15 12.31
N ALA A 75 7.69 -9.05 13.44
CA ALA A 75 7.32 -10.22 14.23
C ALA A 75 6.46 -11.22 13.44
N PHE A 76 5.58 -10.73 12.55
CA PHE A 76 4.80 -11.60 11.67
C PHE A 76 5.62 -12.24 10.55
N LYS A 77 6.66 -11.56 10.05
CA LYS A 77 7.61 -12.12 9.08
C LYS A 77 8.51 -13.18 9.70
N ASP A 78 8.99 -12.93 10.91
CA ASP A 78 9.78 -13.88 11.70
C ASP A 78 8.99 -15.17 12.01
N HIS A 79 7.65 -15.09 12.00
CA HIS A 79 6.74 -16.21 12.26
C HIS A 79 5.77 -16.39 11.08
N PRO A 80 6.24 -16.95 9.95
CA PRO A 80 5.40 -17.14 8.78
C PRO A 80 4.24 -18.10 9.08
N LEU A 81 3.10 -17.83 8.47
CA LEU A 81 1.95 -18.74 8.53
C LEU A 81 2.20 -19.96 7.62
N PRO A 82 1.62 -21.13 7.96
CA PRO A 82 1.64 -22.29 7.07
C PRO A 82 0.95 -21.93 5.75
N GLN A 83 1.48 -22.45 4.64
CA GLN A 83 1.03 -22.12 3.27
C GLN A 83 -0.49 -22.23 3.06
N SER A 84 -1.16 -23.12 3.78
CA SER A 84 -2.62 -23.29 3.75
C SER A 84 -3.40 -22.07 4.25
N LEU A 85 -2.83 -21.25 5.12
CA LEU A 85 -3.44 -20.04 5.67
C LEU A 85 -2.90 -18.77 4.99
N SER A 86 -1.78 -18.86 4.28
CA SER A 86 -1.12 -17.73 3.65
C SER A 86 -1.89 -17.15 2.46
N SER A 87 -2.72 -17.94 1.78
CA SER A 87 -3.53 -17.50 0.64
C SER A 87 -4.62 -16.48 1.02
N GLU A 88 -5.03 -16.42 2.29
CA GLU A 88 -6.04 -15.48 2.80
C GLU A 88 -5.42 -14.20 3.40
N VAL A 89 -4.09 -14.14 3.47
CA VAL A 89 -3.38 -13.02 4.09
C VAL A 89 -3.24 -11.88 3.10
N GLN A 90 -4.01 -10.81 3.30
CA GLN A 90 -3.76 -9.54 2.63
C GLN A 90 -2.45 -8.92 3.13
N ASP A 91 -1.68 -8.33 2.21
CA ASP A 91 -0.49 -7.53 2.53
C ASP A 91 -0.82 -6.43 3.55
N SER A 92 0.18 -6.01 4.34
CA SER A 92 -0.02 -4.92 5.30
C SER A 92 -0.61 -3.69 4.59
N PRO A 93 -1.75 -3.15 5.09
CA PRO A 93 -2.42 -1.98 4.50
C PRO A 93 -1.56 -0.72 4.53
N LEU A 94 -0.48 -0.77 5.31
CA LEU A 94 0.40 0.35 5.48
C LEU A 94 1.41 0.53 4.36
N LYS A 95 1.80 -0.54 3.64
CA LYS A 95 2.93 -0.54 2.69
C LYS A 95 4.06 0.39 3.20
N LEU A 96 4.40 0.28 4.48
CA LEU A 96 5.37 1.16 5.11
C LEU A 96 6.71 1.01 4.39
N PRO A 97 7.28 2.08 3.81
CA PRO A 97 8.68 2.04 3.38
C PRO A 97 9.51 1.82 4.63
N ARG A 98 10.30 0.73 4.68
CA ARG A 98 11.12 0.41 5.85
C ARG A 98 11.98 1.62 6.22
N TYR A 99 12.21 1.86 7.51
CA TYR A 99 13.28 2.76 7.95
C TYR A 99 14.68 2.28 7.44
N ALA A 100 14.81 0.99 7.13
CA ALA A 100 15.98 0.40 6.47
C ALA A 100 16.01 0.53 4.93
N ASP A 101 14.92 0.96 4.27
CA ASP A 101 14.86 1.16 2.82
C ASP A 101 15.07 2.64 2.42
N GLN A 102 15.37 3.53 3.38
CA GLN A 102 15.83 4.89 3.08
C GLN A 102 17.26 4.93 2.50
N ILE A 103 17.91 3.78 2.39
CA ILE A 103 19.14 3.61 1.61
C ILE A 103 18.84 2.54 0.55
N GLN A 104 18.63 2.96 -0.70
CA GLN A 104 18.39 2.14 -1.91
C GLN A 104 16.96 1.67 -2.19
N LYS A 105 16.09 2.61 -2.55
CA LYS A 105 15.47 2.66 -3.90
C LYS A 105 14.71 3.98 -4.08
N GLN A 106 15.45 5.09 -4.11
CA GLN A 106 15.18 6.02 -5.19
C GLN A 106 15.41 5.19 -6.46
N GLN A 107 14.31 4.76 -7.11
CA GLN A 107 14.43 4.47 -8.52
C GLN A 107 14.86 5.79 -9.14
N ASP A 108 16.15 5.88 -9.41
CA ASP A 108 16.70 6.82 -10.36
C ASP A 108 15.80 6.76 -11.59
N CYS A 109 14.98 7.78 -11.79
CA CYS A 109 14.34 8.06 -13.06
C CYS A 109 15.44 8.57 -14.03
N THR A 110 16.48 7.76 -14.25
CA THR A 110 17.61 8.04 -15.15
C THR A 110 17.47 7.32 -16.48
N GLY A 111 16.31 6.70 -16.73
CA GLY A 111 15.90 6.32 -18.07
C GLY A 111 15.08 7.45 -18.68
N LYS A 112 15.46 7.93 -19.87
CA LYS A 112 14.61 8.78 -20.73
C LYS A 112 13.16 8.32 -20.59
N ILE A 113 12.26 9.20 -20.17
CA ILE A 113 10.85 8.90 -19.96
C ILE A 113 10.30 8.35 -21.28
N ARG A 114 10.21 7.02 -21.39
CA ARG A 114 9.63 6.37 -22.55
C ARG A 114 8.13 6.29 -22.30
N LEU A 115 7.36 6.79 -23.24
CA LEU A 115 5.91 6.65 -23.22
C LEU A 115 5.55 5.16 -23.07
N PRO A 116 4.57 4.82 -22.21
CA PRO A 116 4.02 3.47 -22.16
C PRO A 116 3.55 3.01 -23.55
N ASP A 117 3.58 1.71 -23.80
CA ASP A 117 3.07 1.15 -25.06
C ASP A 117 1.59 1.51 -25.28
N SER A 118 1.15 1.48 -26.55
CA SER A 118 -0.19 1.90 -26.96
C SER A 118 -1.31 1.17 -26.19
N SER A 119 -1.13 -0.09 -25.82
CA SER A 119 -2.14 -0.87 -25.07
C SER A 119 -2.27 -0.37 -23.63
N ARG A 120 -1.15 -0.05 -22.97
CA ARG A 120 -1.15 0.55 -21.62
C ARG A 120 -1.69 1.97 -21.65
N LEU A 121 -1.36 2.75 -22.68
CA LEU A 121 -1.85 4.11 -22.84
C LEU A 121 -3.38 4.16 -23.06
N LYS A 122 -3.93 3.24 -23.88
CA LYS A 122 -5.38 3.07 -24.06
C LYS A 122 -6.10 2.80 -22.74
N LYS A 123 -5.54 1.93 -21.89
CA LYS A 123 -6.10 1.63 -20.56
C LYS A 123 -6.07 2.85 -19.62
N LEU A 124 -5.00 3.63 -19.69
CA LEU A 124 -4.90 4.88 -18.92
C LEU A 124 -5.94 5.90 -19.39
N PHE A 125 -6.08 6.12 -20.71
CA PHE A 125 -7.10 7.02 -21.24
C PHE A 125 -8.53 6.55 -20.91
N LEU A 126 -8.81 5.25 -21.01
CA LEU A 126 -10.09 4.69 -20.57
C LEU A 126 -10.36 4.94 -19.08
N GLY A 127 -9.34 4.78 -18.23
CA GLY A 127 -9.45 5.04 -16.79
C GLY A 127 -9.63 6.53 -16.47
N LEU A 128 -9.00 7.42 -17.25
CA LEU A 128 -9.11 8.87 -17.09
C LEU A 128 -10.45 9.41 -17.62
N MET A 129 -11.06 8.76 -18.61
CA MET A 129 -12.39 9.08 -19.11
C MET A 129 -13.52 8.48 -18.25
N ALA A 130 -13.21 7.53 -17.36
CA ALA A 130 -14.19 6.87 -16.50
C ALA A 130 -14.95 7.82 -15.55
N PRO A 131 -14.33 8.86 -14.94
CA PRO A 131 -15.03 9.81 -14.08
C PRO A 131 -15.64 11.01 -14.81
N VAL A 132 -15.32 11.23 -16.09
CA VAL A 132 -15.54 12.55 -16.73
C VAL A 132 -16.86 12.65 -17.50
N GLU A 133 -17.43 11.55 -18.01
CA GLU A 133 -18.62 11.64 -18.87
C GLU A 133 -19.61 10.49 -18.66
N THR A 134 -20.77 10.81 -18.06
CA THR A 134 -21.93 9.90 -18.00
C THR A 134 -22.74 9.89 -19.30
N SER A 135 -22.39 10.74 -20.28
CA SER A 135 -23.12 10.94 -21.53
C SER A 135 -22.59 10.14 -22.71
N ILE A 136 -21.36 9.60 -22.65
CA ILE A 136 -20.74 8.90 -23.79
C ILE A 136 -20.81 7.36 -23.60
N PRO A 137 -21.41 6.62 -24.55
CA PRO A 137 -21.49 5.17 -24.49
C PRO A 137 -20.09 4.53 -24.49
N LEU A 138 -19.99 3.35 -23.89
CA LEU A 138 -18.71 2.68 -23.61
C LEU A 138 -17.88 2.40 -24.88
N GLU A 139 -18.53 2.10 -26.00
CA GLU A 139 -17.88 1.83 -27.29
C GLU A 139 -17.21 3.08 -27.87
N GLU A 140 -17.85 4.25 -27.77
CA GLU A 140 -17.26 5.51 -28.19
C GLU A 140 -16.06 5.90 -27.32
N ARG A 141 -16.13 5.64 -26.01
CA ARG A 141 -14.99 5.83 -25.10
C ARG A 141 -13.80 4.93 -25.45
N ARG A 142 -14.06 3.69 -25.88
CA ARG A 142 -13.03 2.75 -26.34
C ARG A 142 -12.38 3.23 -27.64
N ASN A 143 -13.18 3.71 -28.59
CA ASN A 143 -12.68 4.26 -29.84
C ASN A 143 -11.86 5.53 -29.62
N LEU A 144 -12.33 6.44 -28.76
CA LEU A 144 -11.59 7.66 -28.41
C LEU A 144 -10.27 7.35 -27.72
N ALA A 145 -10.26 6.46 -26.73
CA ALA A 145 -9.04 6.07 -26.04
C ALA A 145 -8.02 5.40 -26.97
N GLU A 146 -8.48 4.69 -28.01
CA GLU A 146 -7.64 4.08 -29.03
C GLU A 146 -7.07 5.10 -30.03
N ILE A 147 -7.89 6.04 -30.49
CA ILE A 147 -7.42 7.13 -31.36
C ILE A 147 -6.40 7.99 -30.62
N LEU A 148 -6.67 8.31 -29.35
CA LEU A 148 -5.74 9.03 -28.49
C LEU A 148 -4.46 8.23 -28.29
N SER A 149 -4.53 6.93 -28.02
CA SER A 149 -3.32 6.14 -27.79
C SER A 149 -2.40 6.08 -29.02
N GLN A 150 -2.97 6.08 -30.22
CA GLN A 150 -2.21 6.08 -31.46
C GLN A 150 -1.62 7.45 -31.82
N LYS A 151 -2.36 8.55 -31.56
CA LYS A 151 -1.96 9.90 -31.97
C LYS A 151 -1.19 10.68 -30.91
N PHE A 152 -1.24 10.26 -29.65
CA PHE A 152 -0.60 10.95 -28.53
C PHE A 152 0.92 11.00 -28.66
N ALA A 153 1.57 9.90 -29.08
CA ALA A 153 3.02 9.88 -29.32
C ALA A 153 3.43 10.90 -30.40
N ARG A 154 2.66 11.00 -31.49
CA ARG A 154 2.92 11.97 -32.59
C ARG A 154 2.69 13.41 -32.15
N GLY A 155 1.70 13.66 -31.28
CA GLY A 155 1.45 14.99 -30.71
C GLY A 155 2.58 15.45 -29.77
N LEU A 156 3.16 14.53 -29.01
CA LEU A 156 4.30 14.83 -28.14
C LEU A 156 5.60 15.09 -28.90
N GLU A 157 5.77 14.54 -30.10
CA GLU A 157 6.91 14.87 -30.97
C GLU A 157 6.81 16.31 -31.53
N GLN A 158 5.59 16.83 -31.71
CA GLN A 158 5.36 18.18 -32.21
C GLN A 158 5.47 19.26 -31.12
N ILE A 159 5.23 18.87 -29.87
CA ILE A 159 5.31 19.75 -28.71
C ILE A 159 6.54 19.30 -27.94
N SER A 160 7.71 19.87 -28.24
CA SER A 160 9.00 19.60 -27.58
C SER A 160 8.94 19.94 -26.07
N LEU A 161 8.26 19.10 -25.30
CA LEU A 161 8.05 19.19 -23.85
C LEU A 161 9.02 18.29 -23.08
N PHE A 162 9.81 17.48 -23.77
CA PHE A 162 10.71 16.50 -23.20
C PHE A 162 12.04 16.44 -23.98
N GLU A 163 12.79 17.55 -23.98
CA GLU A 163 14.25 17.52 -24.21
C GLU A 163 14.98 17.30 -22.88
#